data_AF-A0A1H5UWC8-F1
#
_entry.id   AF-A0A1H5UWC8-F1
#
_cell.length_a   1.000
_cell.length_b   1.000
_cell.length_c   1.000
_cell.angle_alpha   90.00
_cell.angle_beta   90.00
_cell.angle_gamma   90.00
#
_symmetry.space_group_name_H-M   'P 1'
#
loop_
_entity.id
_entity.type
_entity.pdbx_description
1 polymer ?
#
loop_
_entity_poly.entity_id
_entity_poly.type
_entity_poly.pdbx_seq_one_letter_code
_entity_poly.pdbx_strand_id
1 'polypeptide(L)'
;MKKSVFIAAILGLSLMACKKENKTNAENDAPNLNSLKMDENKSYTYLATNSDRANLSFQNDGDNHTITIKANNMKYVLDKKDADSASMVFERNGVSAKLTKDSLNIMQGDKVIPLVRTN
;
A
#
# COMPACT_ATOMS: atom_id res chain seq x y z
N MET A 1 31.91 -56.05 30.09
CA MET A 1 30.78 -55.25 29.58
C MET A 1 31.28 -54.47 28.38
N LYS A 2 30.87 -54.86 27.16
CA LYS A 2 31.42 -54.36 25.89
C LYS A 2 30.63 -53.14 25.45
N LYS A 3 31.32 -52.03 25.24
CA LYS A 3 30.74 -50.70 24.98
C LYS A 3 30.19 -50.64 23.55
N SER A 4 28.90 -50.36 23.41
CA SER A 4 28.26 -50.06 22.13
C SER A 4 28.52 -48.61 21.75
N VAL A 5 29.05 -48.39 20.55
CA VAL A 5 29.05 -47.07 19.89
C VAL A 5 28.78 -47.32 18.42
N PHE A 6 27.57 -46.97 17.97
CA PHE A 6 27.24 -46.84 16.56
C PHE A 6 27.00 -45.36 16.28
N ILE A 7 27.93 -44.75 15.57
CA ILE A 7 27.83 -43.40 15.01
C ILE A 7 27.21 -43.56 13.63
N ALA A 8 25.96 -43.09 13.45
CA ALA A 8 25.36 -42.90 12.14
C ALA A 8 25.32 -41.40 11.87
N ALA A 9 26.29 -40.92 11.10
CA ALA A 9 26.29 -39.58 10.55
C ALA A 9 25.22 -39.50 9.44
N ILE A 10 24.11 -38.81 9.72
CA ILE A 10 23.12 -38.47 8.69
C ILE A 10 23.64 -37.22 7.98
N LEU A 11 24.22 -37.46 6.81
CA LEU A 11 24.52 -36.44 5.81
C LEU A 11 23.21 -35.79 5.34
N GLY A 12 23.14 -34.48 5.57
CA GLY A 12 22.64 -33.47 4.63
C GLY A 12 21.35 -33.77 3.87
N LEU A 13 20.27 -33.13 4.32
CA LEU A 13 19.36 -32.40 3.44
C LEU A 13 18.89 -31.17 4.22
N SER A 14 19.69 -30.11 4.17
CA SER A 14 19.19 -28.76 4.44
C SER A 14 18.16 -28.44 3.36
N LEU A 15 16.88 -28.53 3.69
CA LEU A 15 15.86 -27.81 2.94
C LEU A 15 16.08 -26.33 3.22
N MET A 16 16.87 -25.69 2.36
CA MET A 16 16.80 -24.26 2.12
C MET A 16 15.39 -23.94 1.65
N ALA A 17 14.50 -23.59 2.59
CA ALA A 17 13.34 -22.79 2.27
C ALA A 17 13.81 -21.34 2.10
N CYS A 18 14.52 -21.07 1.00
CA CYS A 18 14.67 -19.71 0.50
C CYS A 18 13.45 -19.38 -0.36
N LYS A 19 13.01 -18.13 -0.22
CA LYS A 19 12.20 -17.35 -1.17
C LYS A 19 10.68 -17.63 -1.03
N LYS A 20 9.89 -16.70 -0.53
CA LYS A 20 9.86 -15.29 -0.95
C LYS A 20 9.52 -14.38 0.23
N GLU A 21 10.54 -13.85 0.90
CA GLU A 21 10.40 -12.50 1.46
C GLU A 21 10.21 -11.58 0.25
N ASN A 22 8.98 -11.15 0.03
CA ASN A 22 8.76 -10.01 -0.86
C ASN A 22 9.20 -8.77 -0.09
N LYS A 23 10.52 -8.56 -0.02
CA LYS A 23 11.05 -7.20 0.16
C LYS A 23 10.69 -6.47 -1.12
N THR A 24 9.46 -5.95 -1.19
CA THR A 24 9.27 -4.72 -1.94
C THR A 24 10.14 -3.72 -1.21
N ASN A 25 11.29 -3.40 -1.81
CA ASN A 25 12.04 -2.21 -1.43
C ASN A 25 10.99 -1.09 -1.50
N ALA A 26 10.49 -0.64 -0.34
CA ALA A 26 9.76 0.62 -0.25
C ALA A 26 10.82 1.71 -0.41
N GLU A 27 11.44 1.72 -1.58
CA GLU A 27 12.37 2.74 -2.00
C GLU A 27 11.52 3.99 -2.20
N ASN A 28 11.99 5.10 -1.62
CA ASN A 28 11.33 6.40 -1.64
C ASN A 28 11.32 7.03 -3.06
N ASP A 29 11.10 6.21 -4.08
CA ASP A 29 10.90 6.69 -5.44
C ASP A 29 9.58 7.45 -5.51
N ALA A 30 9.54 8.48 -6.35
CA ALA A 30 8.32 9.21 -6.63
C ALA A 30 7.18 8.23 -7.03
N PRO A 31 5.94 8.43 -6.54
CA PRO A 31 4.80 7.63 -6.97
C PRO A 31 4.68 7.73 -8.49
N ASN A 32 4.68 6.59 -9.19
CA ASN A 32 4.47 6.55 -10.63
C ASN A 32 2.99 6.83 -10.94
N LEU A 33 2.58 8.09 -10.90
CA LEU A 33 1.18 8.50 -11.11
C LEU A 33 0.72 8.32 -12.57
N ASN A 34 1.67 8.24 -13.50
CA ASN A 34 1.40 8.04 -14.91
C ASN A 34 0.70 6.71 -15.18
N SER A 35 1.05 5.64 -14.44
CA SER A 35 0.37 4.34 -14.55
C SER A 35 -1.12 4.42 -14.18
N LEU A 36 -1.47 5.34 -13.26
CA LEU A 36 -2.84 5.60 -12.82
C LEU A 36 -3.54 6.70 -13.63
N LYS A 37 -2.87 7.28 -14.65
CA LYS A 37 -3.35 8.45 -15.41
C LYS A 37 -3.72 9.61 -14.49
N MET A 38 -2.86 9.88 -13.51
CA MET A 38 -2.99 10.98 -12.55
C MET A 38 -1.82 11.96 -12.66
N ASP A 39 -2.11 13.19 -12.31
CA ASP A 39 -1.21 14.34 -12.29
C ASP A 39 -1.16 14.84 -10.85
N GLU A 40 0.05 14.89 -10.28
CA GLU A 40 0.28 15.30 -8.89
C GLU A 40 -0.21 16.72 -8.57
N ASN A 41 -0.28 17.59 -9.59
CA ASN A 41 -0.69 18.98 -9.42
C ASN A 41 -2.23 19.14 -9.44
N LYS A 42 -2.97 18.05 -9.65
CA LYS A 42 -4.44 18.05 -9.70
C LYS A 42 -5.05 17.46 -8.45
N SER A 43 -6.27 17.89 -8.18
CA SER A 43 -7.15 17.25 -7.21
C SER A 43 -8.19 16.40 -7.93
N TYR A 44 -8.56 15.28 -7.32
CA TYR A 44 -9.48 14.30 -7.87
C TYR A 44 -10.67 14.11 -6.94
N THR A 45 -11.87 14.26 -7.48
CA THR A 45 -13.09 14.02 -6.71
C THR A 45 -13.52 12.56 -6.86
N TYR A 46 -13.96 11.97 -5.76
CA TYR A 46 -14.53 10.65 -5.69
C TYR A 46 -15.90 10.70 -5.00
N LEU A 47 -16.77 9.77 -5.40
CA LEU A 47 -18.13 9.63 -4.88
C LEU A 47 -18.27 8.29 -4.15
N ALA A 48 -18.81 8.33 -2.94
CA ALA A 48 -19.24 7.16 -2.20
C ALA A 48 -20.62 6.68 -2.65
N THR A 49 -21.00 5.46 -2.27
CA THR A 49 -22.32 4.89 -2.59
C THR A 49 -23.49 5.67 -1.98
N ASN A 50 -23.26 6.40 -0.89
CA ASN A 50 -24.22 7.28 -0.24
C ASN A 50 -24.22 8.71 -0.81
N SER A 51 -23.55 8.95 -1.95
CA SER A 51 -23.37 10.26 -2.59
C SER A 51 -22.47 11.25 -1.83
N ASP A 52 -21.78 10.83 -0.77
CA ASP A 52 -20.77 11.67 -0.14
C ASP A 52 -19.57 11.86 -1.07
N ARG A 53 -18.98 13.07 -1.04
CA ARG A 53 -17.84 13.43 -1.88
C ARG A 53 -16.56 13.44 -1.06
N ALA A 54 -15.53 12.83 -1.63
CA ALA A 54 -14.16 12.91 -1.14
C ALA A 54 -13.28 13.60 -2.19
N ASN A 55 -12.37 14.47 -1.75
CA ASN A 55 -11.40 15.11 -2.62
C ASN A 55 -9.99 14.65 -2.24
N LEU A 56 -9.25 14.16 -3.22
CA LEU A 56 -7.88 13.66 -3.08
C LEU A 56 -6.91 14.63 -3.74
N SER A 57 -5.85 15.01 -3.04
CA SER A 57 -4.73 15.77 -3.60
C SER A 57 -3.41 15.12 -3.24
N PHE A 58 -2.43 15.21 -4.13
CA PHE A 58 -1.07 14.74 -3.87
C PHE A 58 -0.25 15.86 -3.22
N GLN A 59 0.68 15.49 -2.36
CA GLN A 59 1.69 16.37 -1.82
C GLN A 59 3.02 15.60 -1.81
N ASN A 60 3.86 15.96 -2.77
CA ASN A 60 5.18 15.38 -3.00
C ASN A 60 6.24 16.44 -2.65
N ASP A 61 7.07 16.16 -1.64
CA ASP A 61 8.15 17.04 -1.18
C ASP A 61 9.42 16.23 -0.93
N GLY A 62 10.35 16.23 -1.90
CA GLY A 62 11.52 15.36 -1.91
C GLY A 62 11.10 13.89 -1.84
N ASP A 63 11.59 13.20 -0.81
CA ASP A 63 11.30 11.78 -0.55
C ASP A 63 9.94 11.56 0.15
N ASN A 64 9.27 12.64 0.56
CA ASN A 64 7.97 12.55 1.22
C ASN A 64 6.83 12.60 0.20
N HIS A 65 6.19 11.45 0.01
CA HIS A 65 5.04 11.31 -0.89
C HIS A 65 3.79 11.03 -0.09
N THR A 66 2.87 11.98 -0.06
CA THR A 66 1.64 11.88 0.72
C THR A 66 0.41 12.18 -0.13
N ILE A 67 -0.72 11.66 0.30
CA ILE A 67 -2.03 12.11 -0.18
C ILE A 67 -2.80 12.77 0.95
N THR A 68 -3.55 13.80 0.59
CA THR A 68 -4.59 14.38 1.46
C THR A 68 -5.95 13.97 0.93
N ILE A 69 -6.76 13.34 1.77
CA ILE A 69 -8.16 13.02 1.48
C ILE A 69 -9.04 13.89 2.37
N LYS A 70 -9.91 14.71 1.77
CA LYS A 70 -10.91 15.52 2.48
C LYS A 70 -12.31 15.00 2.19
N ALA A 71 -13.06 14.61 3.21
CA ALA A 71 -14.44 14.13 3.08
C ALA A 71 -15.21 14.38 4.37
N ASN A 72 -16.49 14.74 4.31
CA ASN A 72 -17.37 14.89 5.48
C ASN A 72 -16.76 15.70 6.63
N ASN A 73 -16.15 16.85 6.31
CA ASN A 73 -15.45 17.71 7.27
C ASN A 73 -14.23 17.06 7.99
N MET A 74 -13.79 15.89 7.52
CA MET A 74 -12.58 15.21 7.96
C MET A 74 -11.45 15.38 6.94
N LYS A 75 -10.21 15.31 7.43
CA LYS A 75 -8.99 15.36 6.63
C LYS A 75 -8.07 14.21 7.05
N TYR A 76 -7.71 13.37 6.11
CA TYR A 76 -6.69 12.33 6.26
C TYR A 76 -5.45 12.75 5.48
N VAL A 77 -4.27 12.62 6.09
CA VAL A 77 -2.98 12.75 5.39
C VAL A 77 -2.29 11.41 5.55
N LEU A 78 -2.01 10.73 4.44
CA LEU A 78 -1.50 9.36 4.42
C LEU A 78 -0.16 9.31 3.67
N ASP A 79 0.79 8.54 4.20
CA ASP A 79 2.12 8.36 3.61
C ASP A 79 2.10 7.24 2.58
N LYS A 80 2.80 7.42 1.45
CA LYS A 80 3.02 6.33 0.49
C LYS A 80 3.69 5.16 1.22
N LYS A 81 3.16 3.96 1.02
CA LYS A 81 3.72 2.70 1.56
C LYS A 81 4.18 1.76 0.47
N ASP A 82 3.36 1.62 -0.57
CA ASP A 82 3.64 0.70 -1.67
C ASP A 82 3.05 1.24 -2.97
N ALA A 83 3.60 0.80 -4.10
CA ALA A 83 3.10 1.12 -5.42
C ALA A 83 3.42 0.02 -6.42
N ASP A 84 2.44 -0.33 -7.23
CA ASP A 84 2.60 -1.20 -8.39
C ASP A 84 2.02 -0.52 -9.65
N SER A 85 2.02 -1.26 -10.78
CA SER A 85 1.53 -0.73 -12.06
C SER A 85 0.03 -0.44 -12.10
N ALA A 86 -0.75 -0.97 -11.15
CA ALA A 86 -2.21 -0.88 -11.13
C ALA A 86 -2.76 -0.09 -9.95
N SER A 87 -1.97 0.07 -8.88
CA SER A 87 -2.42 0.68 -7.63
C SER A 87 -1.29 1.27 -6.79
N MET A 88 -1.68 2.17 -5.89
CA MET A 88 -0.81 2.72 -4.85
C MET A 88 -1.46 2.56 -3.49
N VAL A 89 -0.65 2.27 -2.47
CA VAL A 89 -1.08 2.11 -1.09
C VAL A 89 -0.49 3.24 -0.26
N PHE A 90 -1.36 3.90 0.50
CA PHE A 90 -1.00 4.94 1.45
C PHE A 90 -1.49 4.56 2.85
N GLU A 91 -0.73 4.89 3.89
CA GLU A 91 -1.09 4.56 5.27
C GLU A 91 -0.55 5.57 6.26
N ARG A 92 -1.35 5.90 7.28
CA ARG A 92 -0.91 6.60 8.49
C ARG A 92 -1.87 6.32 9.64
N ASN A 93 -1.33 6.09 10.84
CA ASN A 93 -2.10 5.97 12.09
C ASN A 93 -3.26 4.95 12.02
N GLY A 94 -3.04 3.78 11.41
CA GLY A 94 -4.06 2.73 11.29
C GLY A 94 -5.16 2.99 10.26
N VAL A 95 -5.04 4.07 9.48
CA VAL A 95 -5.87 4.33 8.29
C VAL A 95 -5.03 4.02 7.06
N SER A 96 -5.56 3.21 6.14
CA SER A 96 -4.93 2.99 4.84
C SER A 96 -5.87 3.39 3.70
N ALA A 97 -5.28 3.69 2.55
CA ALA A 97 -5.99 3.97 1.33
C ALA A 97 -5.33 3.24 0.16
N LYS A 98 -6.12 2.50 -0.60
CA LYS A 98 -5.69 1.92 -1.88
C LYS A 98 -6.27 2.75 -3.02
N LEU A 99 -5.39 3.38 -3.78
CA LEU A 99 -5.69 4.20 -4.93
C LEU A 99 -5.48 3.39 -6.21
N THR A 100 -6.44 3.46 -7.14
CA THR A 100 -6.30 2.97 -8.51
C THR A 100 -6.64 4.09 -9.50
N LYS A 101 -6.59 3.80 -10.80
CA LYS A 101 -6.95 4.77 -11.85
C LYS A 101 -8.36 5.38 -11.65
N ASP A 102 -9.32 4.53 -11.26
CA ASP A 102 -10.75 4.87 -11.26
C ASP A 102 -11.40 4.76 -9.86
N SER A 103 -10.67 4.32 -8.83
CA SER A 103 -11.23 4.12 -7.48
C SER A 103 -10.26 4.47 -6.35
N LEU A 104 -10.85 4.76 -5.19
CA LEU A 104 -10.17 4.98 -3.93
C LEU A 104 -10.89 4.19 -2.83
N ASN A 105 -10.20 3.24 -2.21
CA ASN A 105 -10.72 2.46 -1.10
C ASN A 105 -10.03 2.88 0.19
N ILE A 106 -10.78 3.46 1.13
CA ILE A 106 -10.26 3.85 2.45
C ILE A 106 -10.59 2.75 3.44
N MET A 107 -9.60 2.28 4.19
CA MET A 107 -9.75 1.24 5.21
C MET A 107 -9.42 1.80 6.59
N GLN A 108 -10.33 1.61 7.54
CA GLN A 108 -10.24 2.07 8.93
C GLN A 108 -10.63 0.92 9.86
N GLY A 109 -9.64 0.22 10.41
CA GLY A 109 -9.88 -1.08 11.05
C GLY A 109 -10.55 -2.04 10.04
N ASP A 110 -11.70 -2.60 10.42
CA ASP A 110 -12.46 -3.53 9.58
C ASP A 110 -13.42 -2.85 8.59
N LYS A 111 -13.51 -1.51 8.60
CA LYS A 111 -14.42 -0.77 7.73
C LYS A 111 -13.72 -0.39 6.43
N VAL A 112 -14.37 -0.71 5.30
CA VAL A 112 -13.95 -0.29 3.96
C VAL A 112 -14.95 0.72 3.41
N ILE A 113 -14.45 1.86 2.94
CA ILE A 113 -15.22 2.92 2.29
C ILE A 113 -14.80 2.95 0.82
N PRO A 114 -15.58 2.31 -0.09
CA PRO A 114 -15.28 2.33 -1.51
C PRO A 114 -15.76 3.63 -2.16
N LEU A 115 -14.89 4.24 -2.94
CA LEU A 115 -15.16 5.49 -3.65
C LEU A 115 -14.79 5.33 -5.13
N VAL A 116 -15.63 5.88 -6.00
CA VAL A 116 -15.42 5.86 -7.46
C VAL A 116 -15.06 7.27 -7.92
N ARG A 117 -14.03 7.36 -8.78
CA ARG A 117 -13.61 8.64 -9.34
C ARG A 117 -14.72 9.23 -10.20
N THR A 118 -15.03 10.50 -9.97
CA THR A 118 -15.97 11.25 -10.80
C THR A 118 -15.23 12.33 -11.56
N ASN A 119 -15.69 12.58 -12.79
CA ASN A 119 -15.25 13.71 -13.60
C ASN A 119 -15.90 15.01 -13.13
#